data_AF-A0A9P9I7N4-F1
#
_entry.id   AF-A0A9P9I7N4-F1
#
_cell.length_a   1.000
_cell.length_b   1.000
_cell.length_c   1.000
_cell.angle_alpha   90.00
_cell.angle_beta   90.00
_cell.angle_gamma   90.00
#
_symmetry.space_group_name_H-M   'P 1'
#
loop_
_entity.id
_entity.type
_entity.pdbx_description
1 polymer ?
#
loop_
_entity_poly.entity_id
_entity_poly.type
_entity_poly.pdbx_seq_one_letter_code
_entity_poly.pdbx_strand_id
1 'polypeptide(L)'
;MEGTASRSLPSSNIVIFDSSSSPLHPSSSILIPCRNGPQKLTGLVKRGRPRKEHQISPSGEGNEESQINEHSSLSKFSFVTYTASPQNAGPKIQKFVRRRAMLHYRRQEREQKTVREVAKKSRANCPANHICPEAKKDNNKAFRLYIADDSKNSALPTTTTDLLPKGITAVEPFNAFPIKIEPYMLELLSSYTTFIYENMYTLEKHVNLNPAKDYWLPMAFQDAALLHAFIFCADGHSTISQGRKEGPAAVIHLRKAIQIVNERLRAPVPSITDATIAVVCTFAHTEMLNGNHENWIVHMRGLKQMLRHRGGMQAFESNRLVRSKINRADLCGSIDAVQSPYFECVVSELPTMPGYHQMTTITATGFVKITSSIKLDEALTRILCQIQHVTSSLNMFYHHKTQIHPLSLREVITSSQYSLLSFKLQQKKTVRENLVHEMLRLGLLVYLVTLLNESPSEVSLYDMLGARLKSTLIEVRRNGGLDLEFSLWILFIAASVVKDPDTKGYFTASATEIIDELGVSCWDNIETLFKSFFWVEKIHRGTFKLIFEGRIQP
;
A
#
# COMPACT_ATOMS: atom_id res chain seq x y z
N MET A 1 57.29 -15.41 -13.41
CA MET A 1 56.54 -14.37 -12.68
C MET A 1 55.93 -13.47 -13.71
N GLU A 2 54.61 -13.56 -13.89
CA GLU A 2 53.67 -12.54 -14.36
C GLU A 2 52.39 -13.31 -14.75
N GLY A 3 51.35 -13.17 -13.93
CA GLY A 3 50.03 -13.75 -14.14
C GLY A 3 49.00 -12.67 -13.93
N THR A 4 48.58 -12.04 -15.02
CA THR A 4 47.51 -11.04 -15.06
C THR A 4 46.16 -11.72 -14.78
N ALA A 5 45.60 -11.49 -13.60
CA ALA A 5 44.23 -11.90 -13.28
C ALA A 5 43.24 -10.86 -13.81
N SER A 6 42.56 -11.18 -14.90
CA SER A 6 41.39 -10.44 -15.39
C SER A 6 40.22 -10.62 -14.40
N ARG A 7 39.89 -9.58 -13.63
CA ARG A 7 38.64 -9.53 -12.86
C ARG A 7 37.47 -9.31 -13.82
N SER A 8 36.67 -10.34 -14.05
CA SER A 8 35.35 -10.22 -14.67
C SER A 8 34.40 -9.45 -13.74
N LEU A 9 33.86 -8.32 -14.20
CA LEU A 9 32.75 -7.62 -13.55
C LEU A 9 31.49 -8.50 -13.56
N PRO A 10 30.72 -8.59 -12.47
CA PRO A 10 29.46 -9.33 -12.49
C PRO A 10 28.44 -8.58 -13.35
N SER A 11 27.82 -9.27 -14.31
CA SER A 11 26.72 -8.75 -15.12
C SER A 11 25.52 -8.41 -14.22
N SER A 12 25.29 -7.13 -13.96
CA SER A 12 24.11 -6.64 -13.24
C SER A 12 22.90 -6.65 -14.17
N ASN A 13 22.10 -7.72 -14.15
CA ASN A 13 20.83 -7.76 -14.87
C ASN A 13 19.79 -6.90 -14.14
N ILE A 14 19.47 -5.73 -14.70
CA ILE A 14 18.42 -4.84 -14.20
C ILE A 14 17.05 -5.36 -14.62
N VAL A 15 16.12 -5.49 -13.67
CA VAL A 15 14.70 -5.79 -13.93
C VAL A 15 14.04 -4.60 -14.61
N ILE A 16 13.44 -4.85 -15.77
CA ILE A 16 12.72 -3.85 -16.59
C ILE A 16 11.22 -4.14 -16.46
N PHE A 17 10.43 -3.09 -16.27
CA PHE A 17 8.97 -3.20 -16.10
C PHE A 17 8.29 -3.38 -17.46
N ASP A 18 7.15 -4.08 -17.53
CA ASP A 18 6.37 -4.20 -18.78
C ASP A 18 4.95 -3.65 -18.59
N SER A 19 4.36 -3.18 -19.68
CA SER A 19 2.98 -2.69 -19.79
C SER A 19 2.08 -3.58 -20.66
N SER A 20 2.59 -4.70 -21.17
CA SER A 20 1.80 -5.69 -21.91
C SER A 20 0.78 -6.37 -20.99
N SER A 21 -0.33 -6.91 -21.54
CA SER A 21 -1.52 -7.35 -20.78
C SER A 21 -2.19 -8.64 -21.32
N SER A 22 -2.45 -9.69 -20.50
CA SER A 22 -3.53 -10.72 -20.65
C SER A 22 -3.80 -11.65 -19.40
N PRO A 23 -5.07 -11.97 -19.02
CA PRO A 23 -5.47 -12.44 -17.67
C PRO A 23 -5.81 -13.93 -17.46
N LEU A 24 -5.82 -14.36 -16.19
CA LEU A 24 -6.53 -15.53 -15.66
C LEU A 24 -7.64 -15.06 -14.70
N HIS A 25 -8.84 -15.66 -14.79
CA HIS A 25 -9.90 -15.51 -13.79
C HIS A 25 -9.87 -16.69 -12.79
N PRO A 26 -10.11 -16.46 -11.49
CA PRO A 26 -10.41 -17.51 -10.53
C PRO A 26 -11.92 -17.80 -10.53
N SER A 27 -12.29 -19.08 -10.65
CA SER A 27 -13.63 -19.56 -10.29
C SER A 27 -13.54 -20.39 -9.01
N SER A 28 -14.25 -19.91 -8.00
CA SER A 28 -14.85 -20.63 -6.85
C SER A 28 -14.58 -22.14 -6.71
N SER A 29 -14.07 -22.45 -5.52
CA SER A 29 -13.98 -23.69 -4.75
C SER A 29 -15.00 -24.79 -5.03
N ILE A 30 -14.52 -26.04 -5.17
CA ILE A 30 -15.13 -27.24 -4.57
C ILE A 30 -14.00 -28.18 -4.11
N LEU A 31 -13.88 -28.38 -2.80
CA LEU A 31 -13.20 -29.53 -2.19
C LEU A 31 -14.27 -30.59 -1.88
N ILE A 32 -14.15 -31.80 -2.41
CA ILE A 32 -14.62 -33.03 -1.76
C ILE A 32 -13.60 -34.16 -2.05
N PRO A 33 -13.11 -34.89 -1.03
CA PRO A 33 -12.08 -35.92 -1.16
C PRO A 33 -12.67 -37.30 -1.44
N CYS A 34 -11.88 -38.25 -1.98
CA CYS A 34 -11.96 -39.68 -1.60
C CYS A 34 -10.74 -40.52 -2.06
N ARG A 35 -10.38 -41.45 -1.17
CA ARG A 35 -9.34 -42.50 -1.21
C ARG A 35 -9.76 -43.73 -2.05
N ASN A 36 -8.76 -44.44 -2.58
CA ASN A 36 -8.65 -45.89 -2.89
C ASN A 36 -9.92 -46.76 -3.06
N GLY A 37 -10.04 -47.42 -4.23
CA GLY A 37 -10.89 -48.60 -4.50
C GLY A 37 -10.84 -49.06 -5.97
N PRO A 38 -11.13 -50.33 -6.33
CA PRO A 38 -10.30 -51.15 -7.24
C PRO A 38 -10.69 -51.19 -8.73
N GLN A 39 -9.77 -51.75 -9.55
CA GLN A 39 -9.92 -52.12 -10.97
C GLN A 39 -11.09 -53.09 -11.23
N LYS A 40 -11.84 -52.90 -12.35
CA LYS A 40 -12.38 -54.00 -13.21
C LYS A 40 -12.95 -53.52 -14.56
N LEU A 41 -12.44 -54.17 -15.62
CA LEU A 41 -13.01 -54.69 -16.89
C LEU A 41 -13.89 -53.86 -17.88
N THR A 42 -13.29 -53.64 -19.07
CA THR A 42 -13.68 -53.98 -20.48
C THR A 42 -15.11 -53.86 -21.05
N GLY A 43 -15.16 -53.33 -22.29
CA GLY A 43 -16.19 -53.56 -23.34
C GLY A 43 -17.02 -52.30 -23.65
N LEU A 44 -17.29 -51.85 -24.88
CA LEU A 44 -17.49 -52.51 -26.17
C LEU A 44 -17.22 -51.53 -27.33
N VAL A 45 -16.76 -52.11 -28.44
CA VAL A 45 -16.61 -51.53 -29.78
C VAL A 45 -17.96 -51.32 -30.46
N LYS A 46 -18.13 -50.23 -31.22
CA LYS A 46 -18.96 -50.19 -32.44
C LYS A 46 -18.24 -49.49 -33.60
N ARG A 47 -18.31 -50.13 -34.76
CA ARG A 47 -17.64 -49.86 -36.06
C ARG A 47 -18.54 -49.07 -37.04
N GLY A 48 -17.89 -48.45 -38.03
CA GLY A 48 -18.41 -48.07 -39.38
C GLY A 48 -18.97 -46.65 -39.51
N ARG A 49 -18.69 -45.82 -40.54
CA ARG A 49 -18.38 -45.98 -41.99
C ARG A 49 -17.48 -44.79 -42.50
N PRO A 50 -16.96 -44.75 -43.76
CA PRO A 50 -15.55 -44.44 -44.04
C PRO A 50 -15.26 -43.38 -45.14
N ARG A 51 -13.96 -43.07 -45.28
CA ARG A 51 -13.17 -42.67 -46.48
C ARG A 51 -13.51 -41.42 -47.30
N LYS A 52 -12.50 -40.53 -47.40
CA LYS A 52 -11.92 -40.07 -48.68
C LYS A 52 -10.40 -39.87 -48.53
N GLU A 53 -9.62 -40.73 -49.19
CA GLU A 53 -8.24 -40.48 -49.64
C GLU A 53 -8.32 -39.64 -50.95
N HIS A 54 -7.33 -38.92 -51.49
CA HIS A 54 -5.86 -39.00 -51.63
C HIS A 54 -5.31 -37.53 -51.70
N GLN A 55 -4.02 -37.16 -51.62
CA GLN A 55 -2.80 -37.69 -52.27
C GLN A 55 -1.50 -37.32 -51.50
N ILE A 56 -0.69 -38.36 -51.31
CA ILE A 56 0.78 -38.59 -51.28
C ILE A 56 1.73 -37.39 -51.59
N SER A 57 2.56 -37.02 -50.58
CA SER A 57 4.06 -37.09 -50.45
C SER A 57 4.98 -36.94 -51.70
N PRO A 58 6.27 -36.51 -51.60
CA PRO A 58 7.20 -37.03 -50.59
C PRO A 58 8.36 -36.15 -50.03
N SER A 59 8.80 -36.60 -48.85
CA SER A 59 10.13 -36.62 -48.22
C SER A 59 11.29 -35.74 -48.73
N GLY A 60 11.95 -35.11 -47.76
CA GLY A 60 13.38 -34.78 -47.81
C GLY A 60 13.91 -34.62 -46.38
N GLU A 61 14.47 -35.69 -45.82
CA GLU A 61 15.40 -35.60 -44.68
C GLU A 61 16.72 -35.02 -45.20
N GLY A 62 17.28 -34.06 -44.45
CA GLY A 62 18.60 -33.49 -44.68
C GLY A 62 19.15 -32.99 -43.35
N ASN A 63 20.02 -33.80 -42.75
CA ASN A 63 20.94 -33.37 -41.71
C ASN A 63 21.99 -32.45 -42.33
N GLU A 64 22.16 -31.25 -41.79
CA GLU A 64 23.44 -30.55 -41.84
C GLU A 64 23.71 -29.88 -40.50
N GLU A 65 24.72 -30.40 -39.80
CA GLU A 65 25.50 -29.68 -38.81
C GLU A 65 26.18 -28.49 -39.49
N SER A 66 26.08 -27.29 -38.93
CA SER A 66 27.18 -26.32 -39.00
C SER A 66 27.06 -25.19 -37.99
N GLN A 67 28.14 -25.08 -37.21
CA GLN A 67 28.77 -23.83 -36.77
C GLN A 67 28.15 -23.10 -35.59
N ILE A 68 28.70 -23.47 -34.42
CA ILE A 68 28.97 -22.61 -33.28
C ILE A 68 29.52 -21.28 -33.78
N ASN A 69 28.75 -20.21 -33.60
CA ASN A 69 29.25 -18.85 -33.65
C ASN A 69 29.06 -18.25 -32.25
N GLU A 70 30.09 -18.40 -31.42
CA GLU A 70 30.25 -17.67 -30.17
C GLU A 70 30.45 -16.19 -30.50
N HIS A 71 29.40 -15.38 -30.46
CA HIS A 71 29.46 -13.95 -30.14
C HIS A 71 28.05 -13.38 -30.07
N SER A 72 27.41 -13.48 -28.90
CA SER A 72 26.24 -12.68 -28.54
C SER A 72 25.88 -12.96 -27.07
N SER A 73 26.64 -12.38 -26.14
CA SER A 73 26.25 -12.28 -24.74
C SER A 73 25.12 -11.26 -24.59
N LEU A 74 23.92 -11.59 -25.07
CA LEU A 74 22.70 -10.85 -24.76
C LEU A 74 22.20 -11.34 -23.40
N SER A 75 22.33 -10.48 -22.39
CA SER A 75 21.77 -10.67 -21.05
C SER A 75 20.29 -11.05 -21.15
N LYS A 76 19.96 -12.25 -20.66
CA LYS A 76 18.60 -12.77 -20.67
C LYS A 76 17.81 -12.06 -19.56
N PHE A 77 16.99 -11.08 -19.92
CA PHE A 77 16.09 -10.37 -19.00
C PHE A 77 14.87 -11.23 -18.66
N SER A 78 14.37 -11.13 -17.43
CA SER A 78 13.13 -11.79 -16.96
C SER A 78 12.01 -10.76 -16.77
N PHE A 79 10.83 -11.03 -17.36
CA PHE A 79 9.71 -10.09 -17.57
C PHE A 79 8.48 -10.43 -16.70
N VAL A 80 7.64 -9.45 -16.31
CA VAL A 80 6.28 -9.65 -15.77
C VAL A 80 5.33 -8.49 -16.16
N THR A 81 4.04 -8.82 -16.32
CA THR A 81 3.00 -8.21 -17.17
C THR A 81 1.80 -7.67 -16.33
N TYR A 82 1.17 -6.55 -16.73
CA TYR A 82 -0.03 -5.95 -16.09
C TYR A 82 -1.31 -6.37 -16.83
N THR A 83 -2.28 -7.07 -16.24
CA THR A 83 -3.36 -7.70 -17.04
C THR A 83 -4.81 -7.54 -16.57
N ALA A 84 -5.68 -7.17 -17.52
CA ALA A 84 -7.07 -7.64 -17.68
C ALA A 84 -7.59 -7.34 -19.13
N SER A 85 -8.40 -8.25 -19.73
CA SER A 85 -9.39 -8.04 -20.82
C SER A 85 -9.08 -8.52 -22.29
N PRO A 86 -10.03 -8.49 -23.29
CA PRO A 86 -10.71 -9.69 -23.83
C PRO A 86 -10.83 -9.72 -25.39
N GLN A 87 -10.19 -10.64 -26.11
CA GLN A 87 -10.27 -10.63 -27.60
C GLN A 87 -10.64 -11.94 -28.31
N ASN A 88 -11.14 -12.98 -27.63
CA ASN A 88 -11.69 -14.17 -28.30
C ASN A 88 -13.20 -14.33 -28.08
N ALA A 89 -13.96 -13.29 -28.42
CA ALA A 89 -15.42 -13.31 -28.36
C ALA A 89 -16.00 -13.71 -29.73
N GLY A 90 -16.54 -14.92 -29.83
CA GLY A 90 -17.17 -15.44 -31.05
C GLY A 90 -18.36 -14.59 -31.56
N PRO A 91 -18.85 -14.87 -32.78
CA PRO A 91 -19.75 -13.98 -33.54
C PRO A 91 -21.03 -13.54 -32.80
N LYS A 92 -21.53 -14.36 -31.88
CA LYS A 92 -22.72 -14.07 -31.06
C LYS A 92 -22.46 -12.99 -30.01
N ILE A 93 -21.26 -12.92 -29.43
CA ILE A 93 -20.88 -11.93 -28.41
C ILE A 93 -20.62 -10.58 -29.08
N GLN A 94 -19.97 -10.55 -30.24
CA GLN A 94 -19.83 -9.31 -31.03
C GLN A 94 -21.20 -8.73 -31.45
N LYS A 95 -22.16 -9.58 -31.81
CA LYS A 95 -23.54 -9.16 -32.14
C LYS A 95 -24.29 -8.60 -30.93
N PHE A 96 -24.04 -9.16 -29.73
CA PHE A 96 -24.62 -8.67 -28.48
C PHE A 96 -24.03 -7.31 -28.05
N VAL A 97 -22.71 -7.16 -28.14
CA VAL A 97 -22.02 -5.90 -27.82
C VAL A 97 -22.43 -4.78 -28.77
N ARG A 98 -22.48 -5.04 -30.09
CA ARG A 98 -22.97 -4.06 -31.08
C ARG A 98 -24.44 -3.67 -30.83
N ARG A 99 -25.30 -4.61 -30.43
CA ARG A 99 -26.71 -4.32 -30.09
C ARG A 99 -26.83 -3.42 -28.86
N ARG A 100 -26.01 -3.64 -27.82
CA ARG A 100 -26.00 -2.80 -26.60
C ARG A 100 -25.37 -1.42 -26.84
N ALA A 101 -24.29 -1.33 -27.61
CA ALA A 101 -23.68 -0.05 -27.98
C ALA A 101 -24.66 0.83 -28.80
N MET A 102 -25.39 0.23 -29.74
CA MET A 102 -26.42 0.94 -30.53
C MET A 102 -27.63 1.36 -29.69
N LEU A 103 -28.01 0.59 -28.66
CA LEU A 103 -29.06 0.99 -27.71
C LEU A 103 -28.61 2.18 -26.84
N HIS A 104 -27.34 2.21 -26.43
CA HIS A 104 -26.77 3.35 -25.68
C HIS A 104 -26.69 4.62 -26.55
N TYR A 105 -26.22 4.49 -27.80
CA TYR A 105 -26.17 5.59 -28.76
C TYR A 105 -27.58 6.19 -29.04
N ARG A 106 -28.59 5.33 -29.27
CA ARG A 106 -29.98 5.78 -29.46
C ARG A 106 -30.61 6.41 -28.22
N ARG A 107 -30.13 6.07 -27.02
CA ARG A 107 -30.57 6.68 -25.76
C ARG A 107 -29.97 8.08 -25.59
N GLN A 108 -28.66 8.24 -25.86
CA GLN A 108 -28.00 9.54 -25.89
C GLN A 108 -28.57 10.49 -26.97
N GLU A 109 -28.94 9.96 -28.14
CA GLU A 109 -29.53 10.77 -29.19
C GLU A 109 -30.94 11.28 -28.81
N ARG A 110 -31.71 10.48 -28.05
CA ARG A 110 -33.01 10.90 -27.49
C ARG A 110 -32.83 11.96 -26.42
N GLU A 111 -31.89 11.77 -25.50
CA GLU A 111 -31.59 12.73 -24.42
C GLU A 111 -31.08 14.08 -24.97
N GLN A 112 -30.27 14.08 -26.03
CA GLN A 112 -29.83 15.31 -26.70
C GLN A 112 -30.96 16.03 -27.47
N LYS A 113 -31.95 15.29 -28.00
CA LYS A 113 -33.15 15.88 -28.61
C LYS A 113 -34.06 16.52 -27.53
N THR A 114 -34.23 15.89 -26.37
CA THR A 114 -35.03 16.45 -25.26
C THR A 114 -34.37 17.71 -24.67
N VAL A 115 -33.04 17.73 -24.53
CA VAL A 115 -32.31 18.91 -24.02
C VAL A 115 -32.38 20.10 -25.00
N ARG A 116 -32.39 19.85 -26.31
CA ARG A 116 -32.57 20.90 -27.34
C ARG A 116 -34.00 21.45 -27.40
N GLU A 117 -35.02 20.66 -27.05
CA GLU A 117 -36.42 21.15 -26.96
C GLU A 117 -36.67 21.96 -25.68
N VAL A 118 -36.03 21.60 -24.56
CA VAL A 118 -36.15 22.36 -23.29
C VAL A 118 -35.38 23.69 -23.35
N ALA A 119 -34.22 23.73 -24.01
CA ALA A 119 -33.45 24.96 -24.21
C ALA A 119 -34.14 25.99 -25.14
N LYS A 120 -35.08 25.57 -25.99
CA LYS A 120 -35.92 26.48 -26.80
C LYS A 120 -37.11 27.07 -26.03
N LYS A 121 -37.52 26.46 -24.91
CA LYS A 121 -38.63 26.95 -24.07
C LYS A 121 -38.20 27.87 -22.91
N SER A 122 -36.93 27.88 -22.50
CA SER A 122 -36.47 28.69 -21.35
C SER A 122 -35.91 30.08 -21.72
N ARG A 123 -36.05 30.53 -22.97
CA ARG A 123 -35.56 31.86 -23.41
C ARG A 123 -36.60 32.98 -23.32
N ALA A 124 -37.73 32.74 -22.66
CA ALA A 124 -38.69 33.76 -22.27
C ALA A 124 -38.89 33.69 -20.75
N ASN A 125 -38.62 34.82 -20.07
CA ASN A 125 -38.82 35.13 -18.66
C ASN A 125 -37.68 34.83 -17.68
N CYS A 126 -36.96 35.90 -17.33
CA CYS A 126 -36.57 36.23 -15.94
C CYS A 126 -36.25 37.74 -15.83
N PRO A 127 -36.86 38.50 -14.90
CA PRO A 127 -36.33 39.77 -14.41
C PRO A 127 -35.41 39.57 -13.20
N ALA A 128 -34.61 40.60 -12.93
CA ALA A 128 -33.50 40.64 -11.99
C ALA A 128 -33.91 40.87 -10.51
N ASN A 129 -32.96 40.49 -9.63
CA ASN A 129 -32.72 40.86 -8.23
C ASN A 129 -32.91 39.70 -7.24
N HIS A 130 -31.83 39.30 -6.55
CA HIS A 130 -31.70 39.42 -5.10
C HIS A 130 -30.28 39.06 -4.60
N ILE A 131 -29.92 39.76 -3.54
CA ILE A 131 -28.61 39.90 -2.86
C ILE A 131 -28.26 38.66 -2.03
N CYS A 132 -26.96 38.34 -1.94
CA CYS A 132 -26.40 37.23 -1.14
C CYS A 132 -25.70 37.78 0.12
N PRO A 133 -25.80 37.15 1.32
CA PRO A 133 -25.09 37.62 2.51
C PRO A 133 -23.67 37.06 2.62
N GLU A 134 -22.77 37.89 3.17
CA GLU A 134 -21.35 37.63 3.39
C GLU A 134 -21.08 36.54 4.45
N ALA A 135 -20.10 35.68 4.15
CA ALA A 135 -19.55 34.68 5.08
C ALA A 135 -18.49 35.29 6.00
N LYS A 136 -18.58 34.95 7.29
CA LYS A 136 -17.71 35.39 8.39
C LYS A 136 -16.26 34.93 8.17
N LYS A 137 -15.32 35.85 8.41
CA LYS A 137 -13.87 35.62 8.49
C LYS A 137 -13.56 34.91 9.81
N ASP A 138 -12.99 33.71 9.73
CA ASP A 138 -12.30 33.09 10.85
C ASP A 138 -10.90 33.67 11.01
N ASN A 139 -10.64 34.19 12.21
CA ASN A 139 -9.34 34.64 12.68
C ASN A 139 -8.50 33.41 13.03
N ASN A 140 -7.49 33.11 12.22
CA ASN A 140 -6.35 32.31 12.68
C ASN A 140 -5.04 32.85 12.07
N LYS A 141 -4.61 33.99 12.57
CA LYS A 141 -3.39 34.70 12.12
C LYS A 141 -2.26 34.68 13.15
N ALA A 142 -2.32 33.76 14.12
CA ALA A 142 -1.33 33.66 15.19
C ALA A 142 -0.77 32.23 15.30
N PHE A 143 -0.06 31.74 14.28
CA PHE A 143 0.76 30.52 14.42
C PHE A 143 1.94 30.43 13.44
N ARG A 144 2.46 31.57 12.99
CA ARG A 144 3.61 31.63 12.06
C ARG A 144 4.95 32.03 12.67
N LEU A 145 5.06 32.12 13.99
CA LEU A 145 6.36 32.35 14.64
C LEU A 145 6.64 31.22 15.63
N TYR A 146 7.91 30.80 15.65
CA TYR A 146 8.54 29.82 16.55
C TYR A 146 8.54 28.36 16.11
N ILE A 147 9.18 28.08 14.96
CA ILE A 147 10.10 26.93 14.89
C ILE A 147 11.48 27.53 15.16
N ALA A 148 12.08 27.17 16.29
CA ALA A 148 13.47 27.52 16.58
C ALA A 148 14.37 26.91 15.50
N ASP A 149 15.36 27.70 15.10
CA ASP A 149 16.41 27.37 14.16
C ASP A 149 17.27 26.23 14.72
N ASP A 150 16.85 24.99 14.43
CA ASP A 150 17.69 23.82 14.62
C ASP A 150 18.15 23.39 13.23
N SER A 151 19.37 23.80 12.87
CA SER A 151 20.02 23.55 11.57
C SER A 151 20.16 22.06 11.20
N LYS A 152 19.77 21.14 12.10
CA LYS A 152 19.68 19.69 11.87
C LYS A 152 18.27 19.18 11.58
N ASN A 153 17.24 20.03 11.68
CA ASN A 153 15.82 19.68 11.57
C ASN A 153 15.07 20.41 10.44
N SER A 154 15.74 21.17 9.57
CA SER A 154 15.12 21.69 8.32
C SER A 154 14.97 20.55 7.29
N ALA A 155 14.00 19.66 7.55
CA ALA A 155 13.83 18.38 6.84
C ALA A 155 13.20 18.49 5.44
N LEU A 156 12.97 19.71 4.93
CA LEU A 156 12.76 19.90 3.50
C LEU A 156 14.07 20.40 2.89
N PRO A 157 14.65 19.68 1.92
CA PRO A 157 15.68 20.26 1.06
C PRO A 157 15.17 21.60 0.56
N THR A 158 16.03 22.62 0.55
CA THR A 158 15.76 23.94 -0.06
C THR A 158 15.59 23.74 -1.56
N THR A 159 14.44 23.20 -1.94
CA THR A 159 14.02 23.10 -3.32
C THR A 159 13.50 24.49 -3.63
N THR A 160 14.09 25.14 -4.62
CA THR A 160 13.86 26.52 -5.06
C THR A 160 12.37 26.86 -5.05
N THR A 161 11.87 27.38 -3.92
CA THR A 161 10.46 27.74 -3.72
C THR A 161 10.03 28.91 -4.60
N ASP A 162 10.97 29.54 -5.30
CA ASP A 162 10.77 30.74 -6.09
C ASP A 162 10.36 30.49 -7.55
N LEU A 163 10.16 29.23 -7.97
CA LEU A 163 9.79 28.89 -9.37
C LEU A 163 8.39 28.31 -9.56
N LEU A 164 7.60 28.07 -8.50
CA LEU A 164 6.22 27.61 -8.67
C LEU A 164 5.23 28.77 -8.75
N PRO A 165 4.31 28.78 -9.73
CA PRO A 165 3.15 29.67 -9.72
C PRO A 165 2.42 29.57 -8.38
N LYS A 166 2.07 30.71 -7.79
CA LYS A 166 1.24 30.80 -6.58
C LYS A 166 -0.17 30.28 -6.90
N GLY A 167 -0.32 28.96 -6.88
CA GLY A 167 -1.54 28.25 -7.22
C GLY A 167 -1.40 27.38 -8.47
N ILE A 168 -2.00 26.18 -8.41
CA ILE A 168 -2.27 25.33 -9.58
C ILE A 168 -3.42 25.98 -10.36
N THR A 169 -3.23 27.21 -10.85
CA THR A 169 -4.23 27.93 -11.64
C THR A 169 -3.65 28.17 -13.01
N ALA A 170 -4.33 27.54 -13.98
CA ALA A 170 -4.18 27.56 -15.42
C ALA A 170 -3.23 28.62 -16.02
N VAL A 171 -2.38 28.12 -16.92
CA VAL A 171 -1.42 28.83 -17.79
C VAL A 171 -0.09 29.13 -17.09
N GLU A 172 0.79 28.12 -17.09
CA GLU A 172 2.23 28.36 -16.95
C GLU A 172 2.71 28.97 -18.28
N PRO A 173 3.19 30.23 -18.30
CA PRO A 173 3.37 31.00 -19.54
C PRO A 173 4.56 30.55 -20.40
N PHE A 174 5.42 29.65 -19.91
CA PHE A 174 6.65 29.25 -20.58
C PHE A 174 6.67 27.78 -21.04
N ASN A 175 5.56 27.05 -20.87
CA ASN A 175 5.49 25.61 -21.13
C ASN A 175 6.60 24.82 -20.42
N ALA A 176 6.95 25.24 -19.19
CA ALA A 176 8.08 24.73 -18.42
C ALA A 176 7.85 23.33 -17.82
N PHE A 177 6.64 22.79 -17.93
CA PHE A 177 6.32 21.44 -17.45
C PHE A 177 6.92 20.35 -18.35
N PRO A 178 7.33 19.20 -17.77
CA PRO A 178 7.99 18.13 -18.51
C PRO A 178 7.01 17.34 -19.39
N ILE A 179 5.70 17.60 -19.27
CA ILE A 179 4.64 17.06 -20.12
C ILE A 179 3.61 18.17 -20.42
N LYS A 180 2.90 18.06 -21.53
CA LYS A 180 1.76 18.94 -21.84
C LYS A 180 0.64 18.72 -20.82
N ILE A 181 0.32 19.74 -20.04
CA ILE A 181 -0.72 19.69 -19.02
C ILE A 181 -2.10 19.96 -19.65
N GLU A 182 -3.07 19.09 -19.32
CA GLU A 182 -4.48 19.28 -19.66
C GLU A 182 -5.29 19.66 -18.40
N PRO A 183 -6.46 20.33 -18.55
CA PRO A 183 -7.24 20.82 -17.41
C PRO A 183 -7.55 19.74 -16.34
N TYR A 184 -7.94 18.54 -16.76
CA TYR A 184 -8.23 17.45 -15.83
C TYR A 184 -7.01 17.03 -15.00
N MET A 185 -5.79 17.16 -15.54
CA MET A 185 -4.56 16.83 -14.81
C MET A 185 -4.34 17.82 -13.66
N LEU A 186 -4.65 19.10 -13.86
CA LEU A 186 -4.58 20.12 -12.81
C LEU A 186 -5.58 19.84 -11.69
N GLU A 187 -6.80 19.43 -12.03
CA GLU A 187 -7.81 19.02 -11.05
C GLU A 187 -7.34 17.82 -10.21
N LEU A 188 -6.76 16.81 -10.86
CA LEU A 188 -6.19 15.64 -10.19
C LEU A 188 -5.03 16.02 -9.25
N LEU A 189 -4.08 16.85 -9.71
CA LEU A 189 -2.96 17.31 -8.90
C LEU A 189 -3.40 18.21 -7.73
N SER A 190 -4.42 19.04 -7.95
CA SER A 190 -5.06 19.82 -6.90
C SER A 190 -5.68 18.90 -5.85
N SER A 191 -6.47 17.90 -6.26
CA SER A 191 -7.04 16.91 -5.34
C SER A 191 -5.95 16.14 -4.58
N TYR A 192 -4.86 15.77 -5.25
CA TYR A 192 -3.73 15.07 -4.62
C TYR A 192 -3.10 15.88 -3.48
N THR A 193 -2.89 17.18 -3.71
CA THR A 193 -2.23 18.07 -2.75
C THR A 193 -3.16 18.64 -1.69
N THR A 194 -4.49 18.53 -1.85
CA THR A 194 -5.47 19.08 -0.90
C THR A 194 -6.18 18.01 -0.08
N PHE A 195 -6.65 16.94 -0.72
CA PHE A 195 -7.46 15.91 -0.08
C PHE A 195 -6.69 14.60 0.15
N ILE A 196 -6.05 14.07 -0.89
CA ILE A 196 -5.40 12.74 -0.81
C ILE A 196 -4.24 12.74 0.18
N TYR A 197 -3.47 13.85 0.26
CA TYR A 197 -2.35 13.95 1.20
C TYR A 197 -2.78 13.75 2.66
N GLU A 198 -3.99 14.18 3.05
CA GLU A 198 -4.47 14.05 4.44
C GLU A 198 -4.71 12.59 4.83
N ASN A 199 -4.94 11.72 3.85
CA ASN A 199 -5.09 10.28 4.06
C ASN A 199 -3.72 9.58 4.02
N MET A 200 -2.76 10.11 3.25
CA MET A 200 -1.44 9.50 3.08
C MET A 200 -0.38 9.98 4.08
N TYR A 201 -0.60 11.09 4.78
CA TYR A 201 0.36 11.74 5.68
C TYR A 201 -0.32 12.16 6.99
N THR A 202 -0.79 11.18 7.76
CA THR A 202 -1.67 11.39 8.92
C THR A 202 -0.99 12.05 10.12
N LEU A 203 0.33 11.92 10.25
CA LEU A 203 1.12 12.62 11.26
C LEU A 203 1.43 14.05 10.83
N GLU A 204 1.86 14.24 9.58
CA GLU A 204 2.29 15.53 9.04
C GLU A 204 1.12 16.52 8.94
N LYS A 205 -0.08 16.04 8.56
CA LYS A 205 -1.28 16.89 8.54
C LYS A 205 -1.60 17.51 9.89
N HIS A 206 -1.28 16.83 11.00
CA HIS A 206 -1.57 17.33 12.35
C HIS A 206 -0.80 18.62 12.67
N VAL A 207 0.31 18.86 11.97
CA VAL A 207 1.13 20.08 12.10
C VAL A 207 1.13 20.93 10.82
N ASN A 208 0.14 20.73 9.94
CA ASN A 208 0.00 21.43 8.66
C ASN A 208 1.22 21.30 7.73
N LEU A 209 1.97 20.20 7.81
CA LEU A 209 3.06 19.90 6.90
C LEU A 209 2.53 19.04 5.75
N ASN A 210 2.76 19.47 4.50
CA ASN A 210 2.19 18.82 3.33
C ASN A 210 3.30 18.36 2.37
N PRO A 211 3.83 17.13 2.53
CA PRO A 211 4.89 16.63 1.65
C PRO A 211 4.45 16.51 0.19
N ALA A 212 3.16 16.25 -0.06
CA ALA A 212 2.63 16.14 -1.43
C ALA A 212 2.80 17.47 -2.18
N LYS A 213 2.44 18.59 -1.53
CA LYS A 213 2.54 19.93 -2.10
C LYS A 213 3.95 20.49 -2.05
N ASP A 214 4.63 20.36 -0.91
CA ASP A 214 5.85 21.12 -0.62
C ASP A 214 7.12 20.43 -1.14
N TYR A 215 7.04 19.13 -1.44
CA TYR A 215 8.20 18.35 -1.89
C TYR A 215 7.92 17.57 -3.17
N TRP A 216 6.90 16.73 -3.16
CA TRP A 216 6.68 15.79 -4.27
C TRP A 216 6.19 16.47 -5.55
N LEU A 217 5.26 17.42 -5.46
CA LEU A 217 4.76 18.14 -6.62
C LEU A 217 5.86 18.98 -7.32
N PRO A 218 6.70 19.76 -6.60
CA PRO A 218 7.87 20.41 -7.19
C PRO A 218 8.83 19.45 -7.91
N MET A 219 9.06 18.26 -7.32
CA MET A 219 9.87 17.21 -7.96
C MET A 219 9.19 16.67 -9.22
N ALA A 220 7.87 16.44 -9.17
CA ALA A 220 7.09 15.96 -10.31
C ALA A 220 7.09 16.96 -11.47
N PHE A 221 7.02 18.26 -11.19
CA PHE A 221 7.14 19.30 -12.22
C PHE A 221 8.53 19.41 -12.87
N GLN A 222 9.51 18.63 -12.42
CA GLN A 222 10.83 18.53 -13.04
C GLN A 222 11.07 17.15 -13.69
N ASP A 223 10.17 16.18 -13.49
CA ASP A 223 10.35 14.80 -13.97
C ASP A 223 9.05 14.26 -14.61
N ALA A 224 9.10 14.04 -15.92
CA ALA A 224 7.95 13.54 -16.70
C ALA A 224 7.37 12.21 -16.17
N ALA A 225 8.23 11.27 -15.75
CA ALA A 225 7.77 9.97 -15.26
C ALA A 225 7.05 10.12 -13.92
N LEU A 226 7.61 10.93 -13.02
CA LEU A 226 6.99 11.19 -11.72
C LEU A 226 5.67 11.95 -11.86
N LEU A 227 5.59 12.93 -12.76
CA LEU A 227 4.35 13.65 -13.03
C LEU A 227 3.26 12.74 -13.59
N HIS A 228 3.61 11.86 -14.54
CA HIS A 228 2.68 10.84 -15.03
C HIS A 228 2.22 9.91 -13.89
N ALA A 229 3.12 9.42 -13.05
CA ALA A 229 2.78 8.55 -11.92
C ALA A 229 1.84 9.27 -10.92
N PHE A 230 2.08 10.56 -10.65
CA PHE A 230 1.25 11.35 -9.73
C PHE A 230 -0.17 11.52 -10.24
N ILE A 231 -0.33 11.82 -11.54
CA ILE A 231 -1.65 11.94 -12.17
C ILE A 231 -2.39 10.59 -12.13
N PHE A 232 -1.69 9.49 -12.44
CA PHE A 232 -2.25 8.15 -12.34
C PHE A 232 -2.75 7.84 -10.91
N CYS A 233 -1.93 8.12 -9.89
CA CYS A 233 -2.31 7.84 -8.51
C CYS A 233 -3.45 8.74 -8.02
N ALA A 234 -3.47 10.02 -8.41
CA ALA A 234 -4.57 10.91 -8.07
C ALA A 234 -5.92 10.41 -8.61
N ASP A 235 -5.93 9.90 -9.85
CA ASP A 235 -7.12 9.27 -10.44
C ASP A 235 -7.48 7.97 -9.72
N GLY A 236 -6.49 7.11 -9.45
CA GLY A 236 -6.66 5.85 -8.73
C GLY A 236 -7.28 6.05 -7.35
N HIS A 237 -6.78 7.01 -6.56
CA HIS A 237 -7.37 7.32 -5.25
C HIS A 237 -8.82 7.82 -5.36
N SER A 238 -9.10 8.67 -6.34
CA SER A 238 -10.45 9.21 -6.55
C SER A 238 -11.44 8.13 -6.99
N THR A 239 -10.98 7.14 -7.76
CA THR A 239 -11.82 6.04 -8.28
C THR A 239 -12.00 4.93 -7.25
N ILE A 240 -10.96 4.57 -6.49
CA ILE A 240 -11.03 3.61 -5.37
C ILE A 240 -12.06 4.06 -4.33
N SER A 241 -12.04 5.34 -3.92
CA SER A 241 -13.02 5.87 -2.96
C SER A 241 -14.47 5.85 -3.49
N GLN A 242 -14.65 5.68 -4.81
CA GLN A 242 -15.95 5.59 -5.48
C GLN A 242 -16.33 4.14 -5.85
N GLY A 243 -15.49 3.15 -5.52
CA GLY A 243 -15.67 1.75 -5.94
C GLY A 243 -15.58 1.54 -7.46
N ARG A 244 -14.83 2.39 -8.17
CA ARG A 244 -14.65 2.36 -9.62
C ARG A 244 -13.22 1.91 -9.97
N LYS A 245 -13.07 1.35 -11.17
CA LYS A 245 -11.75 1.07 -11.77
C LYS A 245 -11.14 2.32 -12.39
N GLU A 246 -9.83 2.30 -12.59
CA GLU A 246 -9.08 3.42 -13.17
C GLU A 246 -9.60 3.79 -14.56
N GLY A 247 -9.66 5.09 -14.84
CA GLY A 247 -10.10 5.58 -16.14
C GLY A 247 -9.08 5.30 -17.25
N PRO A 248 -9.49 5.30 -18.54
CA PRO A 248 -8.57 5.15 -19.66
C PRO A 248 -7.42 6.18 -19.66
N ALA A 249 -7.69 7.42 -19.20
CA ALA A 249 -6.69 8.47 -19.08
C ALA A 249 -5.60 8.09 -18.05
N ALA A 250 -5.98 7.61 -16.86
CA ALA A 250 -5.04 7.17 -15.84
C ALA A 250 -4.13 6.03 -16.35
N VAL A 251 -4.69 5.05 -17.07
CA VAL A 251 -3.90 3.96 -17.68
C VAL A 251 -2.88 4.49 -18.69
N ILE A 252 -3.20 5.54 -19.45
CA ILE A 252 -2.24 6.20 -20.35
C ILE A 252 -1.08 6.80 -19.56
N HIS A 253 -1.37 7.47 -18.44
CA HIS A 253 -0.34 8.04 -17.56
C HIS A 253 0.56 6.95 -16.95
N LEU A 254 -0.03 5.86 -16.45
CA LEU A 254 0.71 4.69 -15.97
C LEU A 254 1.68 4.17 -17.03
N ARG A 255 1.18 3.92 -18.25
CA ARG A 255 1.99 3.41 -19.38
C ARG A 255 3.14 4.34 -19.74
N LYS A 256 2.90 5.65 -19.81
CA LYS A 256 3.93 6.64 -20.11
C LYS A 256 5.02 6.69 -19.03
N ALA A 257 4.64 6.67 -17.75
CA ALA A 257 5.60 6.61 -16.65
C ALA A 257 6.47 5.34 -16.71
N ILE A 258 5.85 4.17 -16.93
CA ILE A 258 6.59 2.90 -17.10
C ILE A 258 7.54 2.98 -18.30
N GLN A 259 7.07 3.50 -19.43
CA GLN A 259 7.88 3.66 -20.64
C GLN A 259 9.14 4.50 -20.36
N ILE A 260 8.98 5.68 -19.74
CA ILE A 260 10.11 6.57 -19.43
C ILE A 260 11.07 5.91 -18.44
N VAL A 261 10.56 5.23 -17.40
CA VAL A 261 11.41 4.48 -16.45
C VAL A 261 12.20 3.38 -17.16
N ASN A 262 11.57 2.64 -18.07
CA ASN A 262 12.26 1.60 -18.83
C ASN A 262 13.33 2.15 -19.76
N GLU A 263 13.08 3.28 -20.41
CA GLU A 263 14.07 3.98 -21.24
C GLU A 263 15.28 4.38 -20.38
N ARG A 264 15.06 4.92 -19.18
CA ARG A 264 16.14 5.25 -18.22
C ARG A 264 16.96 4.04 -17.80
N LEU A 265 16.32 2.89 -17.62
CA LEU A 265 16.98 1.65 -17.16
C LEU A 265 17.70 0.89 -18.28
N ARG A 266 17.27 1.05 -19.53
CA ARG A 266 17.91 0.44 -20.71
C ARG A 266 19.09 1.25 -21.25
N ALA A 267 19.25 2.50 -20.80
CA ALA A 267 20.39 3.32 -21.19
C ALA A 267 21.73 2.65 -20.81
N PRO A 268 22.80 2.85 -21.60
CA PRO A 268 24.12 2.26 -21.30
C PRO A 268 24.62 2.57 -19.89
N VAL A 269 24.31 3.77 -19.40
CA VAL A 269 24.44 4.15 -17.98
C VAL A 269 23.03 4.42 -17.47
N PRO A 270 22.46 3.53 -16.62
CA PRO A 270 21.11 3.71 -16.11
C PRO A 270 20.96 5.01 -15.31
N SER A 271 19.95 5.81 -15.66
CA SER A 271 19.62 7.04 -14.93
C SER A 271 18.63 6.76 -13.81
N ILE A 272 19.14 6.43 -12.63
CA ILE A 272 18.34 6.07 -11.45
C ILE A 272 18.26 7.29 -10.53
N THR A 273 17.38 8.24 -10.84
CA THR A 273 17.16 9.44 -10.00
C THR A 273 16.23 9.16 -8.81
N ASP A 274 16.18 10.08 -7.84
CA ASP A 274 15.21 10.01 -6.73
C ASP A 274 13.77 9.98 -7.25
N ALA A 275 13.48 10.73 -8.31
CA ALA A 275 12.19 10.70 -8.99
C ALA A 275 11.90 9.33 -9.63
N THR A 276 12.89 8.68 -10.24
CA THR A 276 12.74 7.32 -10.80
C THR A 276 12.41 6.30 -9.71
N ILE A 277 13.09 6.38 -8.57
CA ILE A 277 12.82 5.54 -7.39
C ILE A 277 11.42 5.82 -6.85
N ALA A 278 11.04 7.09 -6.74
CA ALA A 278 9.72 7.50 -6.27
C ALA A 278 8.59 6.97 -7.16
N VAL A 279 8.78 6.91 -8.49
CA VAL A 279 7.83 6.29 -9.42
C VAL A 279 7.64 4.82 -9.09
N VAL A 280 8.72 4.04 -8.98
CA VAL A 280 8.63 2.60 -8.69
C VAL A 280 8.01 2.32 -7.33
N CYS A 281 8.38 3.09 -6.30
CA CYS A 281 7.76 2.98 -4.97
C CYS A 281 6.26 3.26 -5.02
N THR A 282 5.86 4.24 -5.83
CA THR A 282 4.46 4.63 -6.01
C THR A 282 3.67 3.49 -6.67
N PHE A 283 4.20 2.87 -7.72
CA PHE A 283 3.53 1.71 -8.35
C PHE A 283 3.51 0.48 -7.46
N ALA A 284 4.58 0.17 -6.72
CA ALA A 284 4.55 -0.90 -5.74
C ALA A 284 3.40 -0.73 -4.74
N HIS A 285 3.21 0.48 -4.23
CA HIS A 285 2.12 0.79 -3.31
C HIS A 285 0.75 0.69 -3.98
N THR A 286 0.60 1.15 -5.22
CA THR A 286 -0.65 1.02 -5.97
C THR A 286 -1.01 -0.44 -6.25
N GLU A 287 -0.04 -1.31 -6.58
CA GLU A 287 -0.31 -2.74 -6.74
C GLU A 287 -0.83 -3.37 -5.45
N MET A 288 -0.30 -2.98 -4.28
CA MET A 288 -0.85 -3.42 -2.99
C MET A 288 -2.26 -2.90 -2.74
N LEU A 289 -2.55 -1.65 -3.07
CA LEU A 289 -3.92 -1.09 -2.97
C LEU A 289 -4.91 -1.84 -3.89
N ASN A 290 -4.43 -2.36 -5.02
CA ASN A 290 -5.23 -3.14 -5.96
C ASN A 290 -5.29 -4.64 -5.61
N GLY A 291 -4.67 -5.08 -4.50
CA GLY A 291 -4.61 -6.47 -4.08
C GLY A 291 -3.66 -7.36 -4.91
N ASN A 292 -2.80 -6.76 -5.74
CA ASN A 292 -1.89 -7.45 -6.65
C ASN A 292 -0.52 -7.69 -5.99
N HIS A 293 -0.48 -8.55 -4.98
CA HIS A 293 0.75 -8.82 -4.22
C HIS A 293 1.91 -9.34 -5.10
N GLU A 294 1.61 -10.14 -6.12
CA GLU A 294 2.61 -10.65 -7.08
C GLU A 294 3.31 -9.53 -7.87
N ASN A 295 2.56 -8.52 -8.29
CA ASN A 295 3.13 -7.37 -8.99
C ASN A 295 3.95 -6.50 -8.03
N TRP A 296 3.50 -6.35 -6.78
CA TRP A 296 4.27 -5.70 -5.74
C TRP A 296 5.65 -6.37 -5.56
N ILE A 297 5.72 -7.70 -5.52
CA ILE A 297 7.00 -8.46 -5.46
C ILE A 297 7.92 -8.10 -6.64
N VAL A 298 7.37 -7.96 -7.84
CA VAL A 298 8.15 -7.55 -9.02
C VAL A 298 8.73 -6.14 -8.83
N HIS A 299 7.91 -5.19 -8.39
CA HIS A 299 8.39 -3.83 -8.09
C HIS A 299 9.46 -3.81 -7.00
N MET A 300 9.30 -4.58 -5.93
CA MET A 300 10.30 -4.64 -4.86
C MET A 300 11.62 -5.25 -5.29
N ARG A 301 11.60 -6.28 -6.15
CA ARG A 301 12.83 -6.83 -6.75
C ARG A 301 13.55 -5.80 -7.63
N GLY A 302 12.81 -5.06 -8.47
CA GLY A 302 13.37 -3.98 -9.29
C GLY A 302 13.93 -2.84 -8.44
N LEU A 303 13.17 -2.40 -7.43
CA LEU A 303 13.57 -1.36 -6.50
C LEU A 303 14.85 -1.75 -5.73
N LYS A 304 14.97 -3.01 -5.30
CA LYS A 304 16.17 -3.53 -4.64
C LYS A 304 17.42 -3.46 -5.51
N GLN A 305 17.28 -3.68 -6.81
CA GLN A 305 18.39 -3.51 -7.75
C GLN A 305 18.74 -2.04 -7.95
N MET A 306 17.74 -1.18 -8.12
CA MET A 306 17.94 0.27 -8.24
C MET A 306 18.71 0.85 -7.05
N LEU A 307 18.33 0.46 -5.83
CA LEU A 307 18.99 0.91 -4.61
C LEU A 307 20.43 0.40 -4.52
N ARG A 308 20.71 -0.84 -4.92
CA ARG A 308 22.10 -1.35 -4.98
C ARG A 308 22.96 -0.52 -5.91
N HIS A 309 22.45 -0.11 -7.08
CA HIS A 309 23.17 0.79 -7.99
C HIS A 309 23.40 2.19 -7.40
N ARG A 310 22.52 2.66 -6.53
CA ARG A 310 22.64 3.96 -5.84
C ARG A 310 23.49 3.91 -4.57
N GLY A 311 24.06 2.77 -4.20
CA GLY A 311 24.89 2.62 -2.99
C GLY A 311 24.13 2.14 -1.75
N GLY A 312 22.93 1.58 -1.91
CA GLY A 312 22.11 1.05 -0.81
C GLY A 312 21.22 2.10 -0.16
N MET A 313 20.66 1.76 1.02
CA MET A 313 19.76 2.65 1.77
C MET A 313 20.49 3.89 2.33
N GLN A 314 21.80 3.78 2.58
CA GLN A 314 22.62 4.89 3.10
C GLN A 314 22.62 6.11 2.17
N ALA A 315 22.47 5.89 0.87
CA ALA A 315 22.42 6.94 -0.14
C ALA A 315 21.22 7.90 0.01
N PHE A 316 20.24 7.56 0.87
CA PHE A 316 19.02 8.34 1.11
C PHE A 316 18.95 8.89 2.54
N GLU A 317 20.03 8.82 3.34
CA GLU A 317 20.04 9.32 4.72
C GLU A 317 19.73 10.81 4.81
N SER A 318 20.24 11.62 3.88
CA SER A 318 19.98 13.06 3.80
C SER A 318 18.59 13.40 3.26
N ASN A 319 17.91 12.44 2.60
CA ASN A 319 16.60 12.63 1.99
C ASN A 319 15.54 11.77 2.67
N ARG A 320 15.09 12.24 3.85
CA ARG A 320 14.14 11.54 4.71
C ARG A 320 12.81 11.22 4.02
N LEU A 321 12.35 12.06 3.08
CA LEU A 321 11.09 11.87 2.36
C LEU A 321 11.19 10.74 1.32
N VAL A 322 12.28 10.67 0.56
CA VAL A 322 12.52 9.55 -0.37
C VAL A 322 12.73 8.25 0.40
N ARG A 323 13.51 8.27 1.49
CA ARG A 323 13.67 7.12 2.38
C ARG A 323 12.35 6.63 2.94
N SER A 324 11.50 7.54 3.42
CA SER A 324 10.15 7.24 3.89
C SER A 324 9.27 6.60 2.80
N LYS A 325 9.34 7.09 1.55
CA LYS A 325 8.60 6.52 0.42
C LYS A 325 9.08 5.10 0.06
N ILE A 326 10.38 4.85 0.08
CA ILE A 326 10.96 3.49 -0.09
C ILE A 326 10.44 2.56 1.01
N ASN A 327 10.53 3.00 2.27
CA ASN A 327 10.11 2.20 3.42
C ASN A 327 8.62 1.84 3.36
N ARG A 328 7.75 2.78 2.96
CA ARG A 328 6.32 2.54 2.78
C ARG A 328 6.02 1.54 1.67
N ALA A 329 6.75 1.62 0.55
CA ALA A 329 6.63 0.66 -0.54
C ALA A 329 7.04 -0.75 -0.13
N ASP A 330 8.09 -0.90 0.69
CA ASP A 330 8.49 -2.21 1.23
C ASP A 330 7.52 -2.74 2.28
N LEU A 331 7.13 -1.88 3.23
CA LEU A 331 6.30 -2.30 4.35
C LEU A 331 4.86 -2.63 3.95
N CYS A 332 4.28 -1.98 2.94
CA CYS A 332 2.88 -2.24 2.60
C CYS A 332 2.60 -3.70 2.21
N GLY A 333 3.52 -4.35 1.47
CA GLY A 333 3.40 -5.78 1.19
C GLY A 333 4.02 -6.66 2.28
N SER A 334 5.16 -6.26 2.85
CA SER A 334 5.86 -7.08 3.85
C SER A 334 5.06 -7.25 5.15
N ILE A 335 4.29 -6.23 5.56
CA ILE A 335 3.38 -6.30 6.71
C ILE A 335 2.23 -7.26 6.43
N ASP A 336 1.56 -7.12 5.28
CA ASP A 336 0.43 -7.96 4.90
C ASP A 336 0.82 -9.43 4.80
N ALA A 337 1.89 -9.75 4.06
CA ALA A 337 2.39 -11.11 3.93
C ALA A 337 3.10 -11.64 5.20
N VAL A 338 3.29 -10.80 6.22
CA VAL A 338 4.02 -11.13 7.46
C VAL A 338 5.41 -11.72 7.16
N GLN A 339 6.14 -11.09 6.25
CA GLN A 339 7.43 -11.57 5.77
C GLN A 339 8.56 -10.58 6.08
N SER A 340 9.80 -11.07 6.01
CA SER A 340 10.97 -10.20 6.15
C SER A 340 10.98 -9.14 5.04
N PRO A 341 11.23 -7.85 5.39
CA PRO A 341 11.28 -6.78 4.40
C PRO A 341 12.42 -6.96 3.40
N TYR A 342 12.31 -6.28 2.25
CA TYR A 342 13.35 -6.31 1.21
C TYR A 342 14.61 -5.55 1.61
N PHE A 343 14.45 -4.54 2.46
CA PHE A 343 15.50 -3.65 2.93
C PHE A 343 15.79 -3.81 4.43
N GLU A 344 16.99 -3.40 4.81
CA GLU A 344 17.34 -3.23 6.22
C GLU A 344 17.01 -1.80 6.64
N CYS A 345 16.37 -1.66 7.80
CA CYS A 345 16.06 -0.37 8.40
C CYS A 345 16.96 -0.15 9.60
N VAL A 346 17.63 1.00 9.66
CA VAL A 346 18.37 1.43 10.85
C VAL A 346 17.35 1.72 11.94
N VAL A 347 17.61 1.22 13.16
CA VAL A 347 16.77 1.53 14.32
C VAL A 347 16.79 3.04 14.55
N SER A 348 15.62 3.66 14.49
CA SER A 348 15.46 5.08 14.78
C SER A 348 15.05 5.26 16.23
N GLU A 349 15.69 6.21 16.90
CA GLU A 349 15.34 6.63 18.25
C GLU A 349 14.80 8.06 18.22
N LEU A 350 13.79 8.33 19.05
CA LEU A 350 13.32 9.71 19.24
C LEU A 350 14.32 10.46 20.12
N PRO A 351 14.54 11.77 19.89
CA PRO A 351 15.35 12.59 20.78
C PRO A 351 14.82 12.47 22.21
N THR A 352 15.71 12.10 23.14
CA THR A 352 15.38 11.99 24.54
C THR A 352 15.11 13.40 25.09
N MET A 353 13.87 13.67 25.51
CA MET A 353 13.58 14.94 26.19
C MET A 353 14.40 15.02 27.49
N PRO A 354 14.95 16.19 27.86
CA PRO A 354 15.66 16.34 29.13
C PRO A 354 14.76 15.92 30.29
N GLY A 355 15.19 14.91 31.06
CA GLY A 355 14.43 14.34 32.19
C GLY A 355 13.60 13.09 31.88
N TYR A 356 13.52 12.64 30.62
CA TYR A 356 12.87 11.38 30.27
C TYR A 356 13.92 10.30 30.04
N HIS A 357 14.22 9.47 31.05
CA HIS A 357 15.14 8.35 30.85
C HIS A 357 14.55 7.34 29.85
N GLN A 358 15.38 6.82 28.93
CA GLN A 358 14.98 5.75 28.02
C GLN A 358 14.58 4.53 28.86
N MET A 359 13.28 4.42 29.10
CA MET A 359 12.71 3.43 30.00
C MET A 359 12.94 2.05 29.39
N THR A 360 13.77 1.25 30.05
CA THR A 360 14.06 -0.13 29.67
C THR A 360 12.99 -1.10 30.17
N THR A 361 12.01 -0.60 30.93
CA THR A 361 10.99 -1.39 31.62
C THR A 361 9.60 -1.07 31.07
N ILE A 362 8.80 -2.13 30.90
CA ILE A 362 7.38 -2.01 30.53
C ILE A 362 6.57 -1.52 31.73
N THR A 363 5.79 -0.47 31.52
CA THR A 363 4.92 0.15 32.53
C THR A 363 3.44 -0.04 32.22
N ALA A 364 3.09 -0.35 30.97
CA ALA A 364 1.72 -0.70 30.59
C ALA A 364 1.30 -1.99 31.31
N THR A 365 0.41 -1.86 32.30
CA THR A 365 0.08 -2.93 33.26
C THR A 365 -0.49 -4.18 32.59
N GLY A 366 -1.23 -4.04 31.49
CA GLY A 366 -1.71 -5.16 30.70
C GLY A 366 -0.57 -5.98 30.09
N PHE A 367 0.48 -5.32 29.57
CA PHE A 367 1.67 -6.01 29.09
C PHE A 367 2.53 -6.58 30.22
N VAL A 368 2.60 -5.90 31.38
CA VAL A 368 3.29 -6.42 32.57
C VAL A 368 2.72 -7.79 32.94
N LYS A 369 1.39 -7.97 32.98
CA LYS A 369 0.74 -9.26 33.24
C LYS A 369 1.25 -10.36 32.29
N ILE A 370 1.38 -10.05 30.99
CA ILE A 370 1.88 -10.99 29.98
C ILE A 370 3.35 -11.33 30.25
N THR A 371 4.19 -10.32 30.46
CA THR A 371 5.63 -10.52 30.71
C THR A 371 5.93 -11.26 32.01
N SER A 372 5.02 -11.21 32.99
CA SER A 372 5.10 -11.99 34.22
C SER A 372 4.65 -13.45 34.03
N SER A 373 3.77 -13.71 33.06
CA SER A 373 3.25 -15.06 32.79
C SER A 373 4.18 -15.93 31.95
N ILE A 374 5.06 -15.32 31.15
CA ILE A 374 6.02 -16.01 30.28
C ILE A 374 7.34 -15.26 30.22
N LYS A 375 8.45 -15.99 30.07
CA LYS A 375 9.75 -15.34 29.82
C LYS A 375 9.81 -14.84 28.38
N LEU A 376 9.71 -13.52 28.17
CA LEU A 376 9.84 -12.93 26.84
C LEU A 376 11.27 -13.05 26.29
N ASP A 377 11.38 -13.14 24.96
CA ASP A 377 12.65 -13.00 24.25
C ASP A 377 13.18 -11.58 24.41
N GLU A 378 14.48 -11.43 24.64
CA GLU A 378 15.11 -10.14 24.94
C GLU A 378 14.93 -9.14 23.78
N ALA A 379 15.04 -9.61 22.53
CA ALA A 379 14.84 -8.75 21.38
C ALA A 379 13.39 -8.26 21.29
N LEU A 380 12.41 -9.14 21.58
CA LEU A 380 11.00 -8.76 21.59
C LEU A 380 10.68 -7.80 22.74
N THR A 381 11.27 -7.99 23.91
CA THR A 381 11.14 -7.07 25.06
C THR A 381 11.65 -5.67 24.69
N ARG A 382 12.80 -5.56 24.03
CA ARG A 382 13.33 -4.28 23.57
C ARG A 382 12.40 -3.58 22.56
N ILE A 383 11.85 -4.34 21.61
CA ILE A 383 10.88 -3.82 20.65
C ILE A 383 9.61 -3.34 21.38
N LEU A 384 9.11 -4.11 22.35
CA LEU A 384 7.94 -3.74 23.15
C LEU A 384 8.19 -2.43 23.93
N CYS A 385 9.37 -2.26 24.54
CA CYS A 385 9.75 -1.00 25.19
C CYS A 385 9.81 0.16 24.20
N GLN A 386 10.39 -0.04 23.01
CA GLN A 386 10.42 0.99 21.97
C GLN A 386 9.01 1.43 21.56
N ILE A 387 8.09 0.48 21.35
CA ILE A 387 6.71 0.79 20.99
C ILE A 387 5.99 1.53 22.14
N GLN A 388 6.25 1.19 23.41
CA GLN A 388 5.73 1.96 24.55
C GLN A 388 6.16 3.43 24.50
N HIS A 389 7.42 3.70 24.16
CA HIS A 389 7.91 5.08 23.96
C HIS A 389 7.20 5.77 22.81
N VAL A 390 7.04 5.08 21.67
CA VAL A 390 6.31 5.60 20.51
C VAL A 390 4.86 5.96 20.90
N THR A 391 4.16 5.09 21.63
CA THR A 391 2.79 5.33 22.11
C THR A 391 2.71 6.58 23.00
N SER A 392 3.62 6.71 23.97
CA SER A 392 3.70 7.88 24.84
C SER A 392 3.97 9.16 24.06
N SER A 393 4.93 9.13 23.14
CA SER A 393 5.29 10.28 22.29
C SER A 393 4.14 10.68 21.36
N LEU A 394 3.37 9.74 20.82
CA LEU A 394 2.20 10.05 20.00
C LEU A 394 1.10 10.73 20.81
N ASN A 395 0.79 10.25 22.02
CA ASN A 395 -0.17 10.95 22.89
C ASN A 395 0.29 12.37 23.18
N MET A 396 1.56 12.57 23.51
CA MET A 396 2.11 13.90 23.76
C MET A 396 2.08 14.80 22.52
N PHE A 397 2.39 14.24 21.34
CA PHE A 397 2.31 14.92 20.06
C PHE A 397 0.88 15.40 19.77
N TYR A 398 -0.12 14.53 19.89
CA TYR A 398 -1.53 14.88 19.62
C TYR A 398 -2.15 15.84 20.64
N HIS A 399 -1.57 15.94 21.85
CA HIS A 399 -1.96 16.94 22.85
C HIS A 399 -1.13 18.24 22.77
N HIS A 400 -0.28 18.40 21.75
CA HIS A 400 0.65 19.53 21.58
C HIS A 400 1.58 19.75 22.78
N LYS A 401 1.90 18.69 23.52
CA LYS A 401 2.76 18.73 24.71
C LYS A 401 4.24 18.53 24.39
N THR A 402 4.59 18.29 23.12
CA THR A 402 5.97 18.07 22.65
C THR A 402 6.18 18.67 21.27
N GLN A 403 7.42 19.11 20.98
CA GLN A 403 7.83 19.62 19.67
C GLN A 403 8.48 18.53 18.78
N ILE A 404 7.98 17.29 18.83
CA ILE A 404 8.54 16.20 18.04
C ILE A 404 8.13 16.38 16.57
N HIS A 405 9.12 16.36 15.68
CA HIS A 405 8.87 16.44 14.23
C HIS A 405 8.11 15.19 13.74
N PRO A 406 7.05 15.32 12.91
CA PRO A 406 6.21 14.19 12.48
C PRO A 406 6.99 13.11 11.71
N LEU A 407 7.99 13.49 10.90
CA LEU A 407 8.86 12.52 10.22
C LEU A 407 9.67 11.66 11.21
N SER A 408 10.03 12.20 12.38
CA SER A 408 10.77 11.44 13.39
C SER A 408 9.86 10.39 14.05
N LEU A 409 8.60 10.74 14.32
CA LEU A 409 7.58 9.78 14.77
C LEU A 409 7.34 8.67 13.73
N ARG A 410 7.23 9.06 12.45
CA ARG A 410 7.09 8.09 11.37
C ARG A 410 8.28 7.14 11.28
N GLU A 411 9.49 7.64 11.42
CA GLU A 411 10.71 6.83 11.37
C GLU A 411 10.78 5.82 12.51
N VAL A 412 10.41 6.19 13.74
CA VAL A 412 10.39 5.25 14.86
C VAL A 412 9.29 4.19 14.73
N ILE A 413 8.10 4.56 14.23
CA ILE A 413 7.04 3.58 13.88
C ILE A 413 7.55 2.62 12.81
N THR A 414 8.14 3.16 11.74
CA THR A 414 8.70 2.40 10.62
C THR A 414 9.76 1.41 11.13
N SER A 415 10.75 1.88 11.89
CA SER A 415 11.81 1.01 12.42
C SER A 415 11.28 -0.08 13.36
N SER A 416 10.22 0.21 14.11
CA SER A 416 9.53 -0.79 14.96
C SER A 416 8.84 -1.87 14.11
N GLN A 417 8.21 -1.49 12.99
CA GLN A 417 7.62 -2.44 12.02
C GLN A 417 8.69 -3.34 11.40
N TYR A 418 9.81 -2.78 10.93
CA TYR A 418 10.94 -3.57 10.42
C TYR A 418 11.50 -4.53 11.48
N SER A 419 11.62 -4.07 12.72
CA SER A 419 12.12 -4.89 13.83
C SER A 419 11.21 -6.08 14.15
N LEU A 420 9.88 -5.88 14.15
CA LEU A 420 8.90 -6.96 14.34
C LEU A 420 8.86 -7.96 13.18
N LEU A 421 9.05 -7.51 11.94
CA LEU A 421 9.09 -8.37 10.75
C LEU A 421 10.41 -9.14 10.62
N SER A 422 11.50 -8.58 11.13
CA SER A 422 12.83 -9.21 11.14
C SER A 422 13.08 -10.04 12.39
N PHE A 423 12.21 -9.96 13.39
CA PHE A 423 12.31 -10.72 14.63
C PHE A 423 12.31 -12.23 14.36
N LYS A 424 13.32 -12.90 14.91
CA LYS A 424 13.44 -14.36 14.91
C LYS A 424 13.61 -14.81 16.34
N LEU A 425 12.76 -15.74 16.78
CA LEU A 425 12.84 -16.30 18.12
C LEU A 425 14.16 -17.06 18.28
N GLN A 426 14.97 -16.69 19.28
CA GLN A 426 16.32 -17.24 19.44
C GLN A 426 16.35 -18.49 20.33
N GLN A 427 15.33 -18.70 21.16
CA GLN A 427 15.32 -19.75 22.19
C GLN A 427 14.27 -20.84 21.88
N LYS A 428 14.62 -22.09 22.20
CA LYS A 428 13.65 -23.20 22.22
C LYS A 428 12.73 -23.04 23.43
N LYS A 429 11.52 -22.52 23.21
CA LYS A 429 10.49 -22.39 24.26
C LYS A 429 9.41 -23.45 24.09
N THR A 430 8.54 -23.56 25.10
CA THR A 430 7.36 -24.43 25.02
C THR A 430 6.44 -23.99 23.86
N VAL A 431 5.57 -24.89 23.38
CA VAL A 431 4.59 -24.58 22.32
C VAL A 431 3.77 -23.35 22.69
N ARG A 432 3.27 -23.31 23.93
CA ARG A 432 2.51 -22.18 24.47
C ARG A 432 3.31 -20.89 24.42
N GLU A 433 4.55 -20.88 24.92
CA GLU A 433 5.37 -19.66 24.91
C GLU A 433 5.63 -19.17 23.48
N ASN A 434 5.96 -20.06 22.54
CA ASN A 434 6.16 -19.69 21.12
C ASN A 434 4.91 -19.01 20.55
N LEU A 435 3.73 -19.56 20.85
CA LEU A 435 2.45 -19.01 20.40
C LEU A 435 2.16 -17.63 21.01
N VAL A 436 2.45 -17.42 22.30
CA VAL A 436 2.27 -16.10 22.93
C VAL A 436 3.26 -15.08 22.37
N HIS A 437 4.51 -15.46 22.07
CA HIS A 437 5.49 -14.58 21.41
C HIS A 437 5.02 -14.16 20.03
N GLU A 438 4.57 -15.12 19.23
CA GLU A 438 4.04 -14.85 17.90
C GLU A 438 2.79 -13.97 17.99
N MET A 439 1.93 -14.23 18.97
CA MET A 439 0.73 -13.42 19.15
C MET A 439 1.05 -11.98 19.56
N LEU A 440 2.00 -11.79 20.47
CA LEU A 440 2.49 -10.47 20.83
C LEU A 440 3.11 -9.76 19.62
N ARG A 441 3.94 -10.45 18.84
CA ARG A 441 4.57 -9.89 17.63
C ARG A 441 3.53 -9.44 16.60
N LEU A 442 2.56 -10.29 16.28
CA LEU A 442 1.50 -9.97 15.32
C LEU A 442 0.57 -8.88 15.84
N GLY A 443 0.19 -8.92 17.12
CA GLY A 443 -0.64 -7.90 17.75
C GLY A 443 0.04 -6.53 17.74
N LEU A 444 1.33 -6.46 18.07
CA LEU A 444 2.10 -5.22 17.96
C LEU A 444 2.23 -4.72 16.52
N LEU A 445 2.36 -5.62 15.55
CA LEU A 445 2.43 -5.23 14.14
C LEU A 445 1.11 -4.59 13.67
N VAL A 446 -0.03 -5.20 14.01
CA VAL A 446 -1.37 -4.65 13.74
C VAL A 446 -1.55 -3.32 14.47
N TYR A 447 -1.12 -3.23 15.74
CA TYR A 447 -1.15 -1.98 16.49
C TYR A 447 -0.40 -0.85 15.76
N LEU A 448 0.82 -1.10 15.28
CA LEU A 448 1.59 -0.09 14.54
C LEU A 448 0.91 0.32 13.22
N VAL A 449 0.20 -0.60 12.55
CA VAL A 449 -0.63 -0.26 11.37
C VAL A 449 -1.74 0.73 11.75
N THR A 450 -2.42 0.53 12.89
CA THR A 450 -3.46 1.45 13.35
C THR A 450 -2.95 2.87 13.62
N LEU A 451 -1.67 3.03 13.98
CA LEU A 451 -1.10 4.35 14.32
C LEU A 451 -0.99 5.29 13.13
N LEU A 452 -0.75 4.75 11.94
CA LEU A 452 -0.69 5.54 10.71
C LEU A 452 -2.05 5.57 10.02
N ASN A 453 -2.73 4.43 9.92
CA ASN A 453 -4.04 4.27 9.29
C ASN A 453 -4.18 5.00 7.92
N GLU A 454 -3.16 4.83 7.06
CA GLU A 454 -3.03 5.56 5.78
C GLU A 454 -3.65 4.82 4.58
N SER A 455 -4.43 3.77 4.83
CA SER A 455 -5.10 2.98 3.80
C SER A 455 -6.49 3.56 3.54
N PRO A 456 -6.95 3.67 2.28
CA PRO A 456 -8.34 4.01 1.98
C PRO A 456 -9.29 3.03 2.67
N SER A 457 -10.42 3.53 3.18
CA SER A 457 -11.37 2.74 3.96
C SER A 457 -11.96 1.55 3.19
N GLU A 458 -11.97 1.66 1.86
CA GLU A 458 -12.56 0.73 0.91
C GLU A 458 -11.61 -0.40 0.50
N VAL A 459 -10.32 -0.31 0.84
CA VAL A 459 -9.28 -1.25 0.38
C VAL A 459 -8.89 -2.24 1.47
N SER A 460 -8.83 -3.50 1.07
CA SER A 460 -8.36 -4.62 1.90
C SER A 460 -6.85 -4.80 1.73
N LEU A 461 -6.06 -4.15 2.59
CA LEU A 461 -4.58 -4.13 2.46
C LEU A 461 -3.85 -5.08 3.43
N TYR A 462 -4.56 -5.66 4.40
CA TYR A 462 -3.98 -6.42 5.51
C TYR A 462 -4.69 -7.77 5.77
N ASP A 463 -5.28 -8.36 4.74
CA ASP A 463 -6.06 -9.58 4.87
C ASP A 463 -5.19 -10.80 5.16
N MET A 464 -3.99 -10.89 4.58
CA MET A 464 -3.07 -11.98 4.87
C MET A 464 -2.59 -11.91 6.33
N LEU A 465 -2.29 -10.69 6.81
CA LEU A 465 -1.96 -10.44 8.22
C LEU A 465 -3.13 -10.81 9.14
N GLY A 466 -4.35 -10.41 8.77
CA GLY A 466 -5.57 -10.76 9.48
C GLY A 466 -5.79 -12.27 9.57
N ALA A 467 -5.66 -12.97 8.45
CA ALA A 467 -5.79 -14.44 8.39
C ALA A 467 -4.72 -15.13 9.26
N ARG A 468 -3.48 -14.64 9.23
CA ARG A 468 -2.39 -15.16 10.08
C ARG A 468 -2.66 -14.93 11.56
N LEU A 469 -3.14 -13.74 11.94
CA LEU A 469 -3.53 -13.41 13.30
C LEU A 469 -4.68 -14.31 13.78
N LYS A 470 -5.73 -14.48 12.98
CA LYS A 470 -6.87 -15.36 13.25
C LYS A 470 -6.44 -16.81 13.46
N SER A 471 -5.63 -17.36 12.56
CA SER A 471 -5.11 -18.74 12.69
C SER A 471 -4.30 -18.91 13.98
N THR A 472 -3.44 -17.95 14.30
CA THR A 472 -2.61 -18.00 15.51
C THR A 472 -3.46 -17.90 16.77
N LEU A 473 -4.48 -17.04 16.79
CA LEU A 473 -5.38 -16.90 17.93
C LEU A 473 -6.16 -18.21 18.20
N ILE A 474 -6.63 -18.89 17.15
CA ILE A 474 -7.28 -20.20 17.26
C ILE A 474 -6.32 -21.23 17.86
N GLU A 475 -5.07 -21.24 17.41
CA GLU A 475 -4.05 -22.16 17.93
C GLU A 475 -3.71 -21.88 19.39
N VAL A 476 -3.57 -20.60 19.77
CA VAL A 476 -3.30 -20.21 21.16
C VAL A 476 -4.47 -20.63 22.07
N ARG A 477 -5.73 -20.44 21.64
CA ARG A 477 -6.92 -20.88 22.39
C ARG A 477 -6.89 -22.38 22.69
N ARG A 478 -6.42 -23.21 21.74
CA ARG A 478 -6.27 -24.66 21.95
C ARG A 478 -5.11 -25.04 22.87
N ASN A 479 -4.14 -24.15 23.07
CA ASN A 479 -2.92 -24.38 23.83
C ASN A 479 -2.90 -23.55 25.14
N GLY A 480 -4.04 -23.51 25.83
CA GLY A 480 -4.21 -22.89 27.15
C GLY A 480 -4.63 -21.42 27.14
N GLY A 481 -4.93 -20.85 25.97
CA GLY A 481 -5.47 -19.49 25.83
C GLY A 481 -4.52 -18.35 26.20
N LEU A 482 -5.01 -17.13 26.04
CA LEU A 482 -4.36 -15.90 26.49
C LEU A 482 -5.15 -15.32 27.66
N ASP A 483 -4.56 -14.35 28.34
CA ASP A 483 -5.34 -13.44 29.19
C ASP A 483 -6.49 -12.81 28.38
N LEU A 484 -7.67 -12.72 29.00
CA LEU A 484 -8.89 -12.25 28.34
C LEU A 484 -8.78 -10.77 27.94
N GLU A 485 -8.19 -9.94 28.79
CA GLU A 485 -8.02 -8.51 28.52
C GLU A 485 -7.07 -8.30 27.32
N PHE A 486 -5.97 -9.07 27.28
CA PHE A 486 -5.04 -9.04 26.16
C PHE A 486 -5.67 -9.53 24.85
N SER A 487 -6.43 -10.63 24.93
CA SER A 487 -7.18 -11.14 23.78
C SER A 487 -8.14 -10.10 23.24
N LEU A 488 -8.87 -9.41 24.13
CA LEU A 488 -9.80 -8.37 23.76
C LEU A 488 -9.10 -7.20 23.05
N TRP A 489 -7.97 -6.75 23.58
CA TRP A 489 -7.17 -5.70 22.95
C TRP A 489 -6.73 -6.09 21.53
N ILE A 490 -6.22 -7.32 21.32
CA ILE A 490 -5.85 -7.84 20.00
C ILE A 490 -7.04 -7.85 19.04
N LEU A 491 -8.20 -8.33 19.51
CA LEU A 491 -9.39 -8.46 18.67
C LEU A 491 -9.88 -7.10 18.15
N PHE A 492 -9.83 -6.05 18.98
CA PHE A 492 -10.24 -4.71 18.59
C PHE A 492 -9.28 -4.04 17.60
N ILE A 493 -7.96 -4.12 17.84
CA ILE A 493 -6.98 -3.60 16.87
C ILE A 493 -7.14 -4.33 15.53
N ALA A 494 -7.36 -5.65 15.55
CA ALA A 494 -7.52 -6.45 14.34
C ALA A 494 -8.81 -6.11 13.58
N ALA A 495 -9.95 -6.04 14.29
CA ALA A 495 -11.24 -5.68 13.70
C ALA A 495 -11.28 -4.25 13.14
N SER A 496 -10.40 -3.36 13.62
CA SER A 496 -10.27 -2.00 13.10
C SER A 496 -9.54 -1.92 11.76
N VAL A 497 -8.60 -2.85 11.52
CA VAL A 497 -7.72 -2.86 10.35
C VAL A 497 -8.26 -3.76 9.23
N VAL A 498 -8.65 -4.99 9.57
CA VAL A 498 -9.03 -6.02 8.60
C VAL A 498 -10.40 -5.73 7.99
N LYS A 499 -10.50 -5.85 6.67
CA LYS A 499 -11.75 -5.60 5.93
C LYS A 499 -12.38 -6.87 5.38
N ASP A 500 -11.62 -7.96 5.19
CA ASP A 500 -12.17 -9.27 4.85
C ASP A 500 -13.35 -9.65 5.78
N PRO A 501 -14.56 -9.87 5.24
CA PRO A 501 -15.76 -10.10 6.06
C PRO A 501 -15.65 -11.30 6.99
N ASP A 502 -15.07 -12.42 6.55
CA ASP A 502 -14.99 -13.66 7.33
C ASP A 502 -14.00 -13.55 8.48
N THR A 503 -12.88 -12.87 8.25
CA THR A 503 -11.85 -12.63 9.26
C THR A 503 -12.29 -11.56 10.24
N LYS A 504 -12.86 -10.44 9.75
CA LYS A 504 -13.42 -9.39 10.58
C LYS A 504 -14.57 -9.90 11.44
N GLY A 505 -15.49 -10.68 10.86
CA GLY A 505 -16.62 -11.29 11.56
C GLY A 505 -16.18 -12.22 12.69
N TYR A 506 -15.12 -12.99 12.47
CA TYR A 506 -14.52 -13.81 13.52
C TYR A 506 -13.98 -12.95 14.68
N PHE A 507 -13.29 -11.84 14.39
CA PHE A 507 -12.76 -10.96 15.43
C PHE A 507 -13.87 -10.28 16.23
N THR A 508 -14.90 -9.78 15.56
CA THR A 508 -16.03 -9.12 16.24
C THR A 508 -16.82 -10.11 17.09
N ALA A 509 -17.12 -11.32 16.58
CA ALA A 509 -17.82 -12.35 17.35
C ALA A 509 -17.00 -12.80 18.57
N SER A 510 -15.70 -13.07 18.39
CA SER A 510 -14.79 -13.42 19.48
C SER A 510 -14.66 -12.32 20.52
N ALA A 511 -14.74 -11.05 20.10
CA ALA A 511 -14.71 -9.92 21.01
C ALA A 511 -16.02 -9.78 21.79
N THR A 512 -17.16 -10.17 21.21
CA THR A 512 -18.44 -10.24 21.93
C THR A 512 -18.40 -11.30 23.02
N GLU A 513 -17.98 -12.52 22.69
CA GLU A 513 -17.81 -13.62 23.66
C GLU A 513 -16.98 -13.20 24.88
N ILE A 514 -15.82 -12.56 24.66
CA ILE A 514 -14.92 -12.16 25.75
C ILE A 514 -15.52 -11.03 26.59
N ILE A 515 -16.29 -10.10 25.99
CA ILE A 515 -16.94 -9.04 26.77
C ILE A 515 -18.05 -9.59 27.65
N ASP A 516 -18.81 -10.55 27.15
CA ASP A 516 -19.84 -11.24 27.92
C ASP A 516 -19.21 -12.02 29.08
N GLU A 517 -18.08 -12.70 28.83
CA GLU A 517 -17.31 -13.41 29.87
C GLU A 517 -16.72 -12.48 30.94
N LEU A 518 -16.22 -11.30 30.54
CA LEU A 518 -15.73 -10.28 31.46
C LEU A 518 -16.87 -9.54 32.20
N GLY A 519 -18.13 -9.73 31.80
CA GLY A 519 -19.29 -9.06 32.39
C GLY A 519 -19.29 -7.54 32.18
N VAL A 520 -18.69 -7.05 31.09
CA VAL A 520 -18.53 -5.61 30.84
C VAL A 520 -19.69 -5.06 30.02
N SER A 521 -20.47 -4.16 30.61
CA SER A 521 -21.71 -3.63 30.00
C SER A 521 -21.59 -2.22 29.41
N CYS A 522 -20.48 -1.50 29.65
CA CYS A 522 -20.31 -0.12 29.19
C CYS A 522 -18.94 0.13 28.55
N TRP A 523 -18.91 1.13 27.68
CA TRP A 523 -17.71 1.54 26.95
C TRP A 523 -16.58 1.99 27.88
N ASP A 524 -16.88 2.69 28.98
CA ASP A 524 -15.86 3.27 29.86
C ASP A 524 -14.98 2.21 30.54
N ASN A 525 -15.57 1.05 30.87
CA ASN A 525 -14.83 -0.09 31.42
C ASN A 525 -13.86 -0.68 30.37
N ILE A 526 -14.30 -0.78 29.12
CA ILE A 526 -13.48 -1.26 27.99
C ILE A 526 -12.37 -0.26 27.68
N GLU A 527 -12.68 1.03 27.67
CA GLU A 527 -11.70 2.09 27.44
C GLU A 527 -10.62 2.06 28.53
N THR A 528 -11.01 1.85 29.79
CA THR A 528 -10.07 1.69 30.92
C THR A 528 -9.18 0.46 30.75
N LEU A 529 -9.75 -0.66 30.32
CA LEU A 529 -9.00 -1.88 30.00
C LEU A 529 -7.98 -1.62 28.88
N PHE A 530 -8.37 -0.99 27.77
CA PHE A 530 -7.46 -0.71 26.67
C PHE A 530 -6.34 0.26 27.03
N LYS A 531 -6.59 1.21 27.95
CA LYS A 531 -5.56 2.10 28.52
C LYS A 531 -4.50 1.36 29.34
N SER A 532 -4.76 0.13 29.79
CA SER A 532 -3.75 -0.72 30.43
C SER A 532 -2.73 -1.31 29.45
N PHE A 533 -3.06 -1.32 28.15
CA PHE A 533 -2.19 -1.69 27.03
C PHE A 533 -1.74 -0.43 26.28
N PHE A 534 -1.20 -0.60 25.08
CA PHE A 534 -0.82 0.53 24.25
C PHE A 534 -2.08 1.17 23.63
N TRP A 535 -2.22 2.47 23.86
CA TRP A 535 -3.40 3.25 23.53
C TRP A 535 -3.02 4.66 23.11
N VAL A 536 -3.50 5.10 21.95
CA VAL A 536 -3.41 6.48 21.49
C VAL A 536 -4.83 7.02 21.35
N GLU A 537 -5.24 7.88 22.29
CA GLU A 537 -6.64 8.28 22.44
C GLU A 537 -7.21 8.89 21.16
N LYS A 538 -6.42 9.76 20.50
CA LYS A 538 -6.80 10.44 19.26
C LYS A 538 -7.10 9.48 18.11
N ILE A 539 -6.48 8.30 18.11
CA ILE A 539 -6.55 7.30 17.03
C ILE A 539 -7.59 6.23 17.35
N HIS A 540 -7.52 5.66 18.56
CA HIS A 540 -8.25 4.43 18.89
C HIS A 540 -9.65 4.68 19.42
N ARG A 541 -9.89 5.77 20.16
CA ARG A 541 -11.15 5.97 20.90
C ARG A 541 -12.38 5.93 20.01
N GLY A 542 -12.39 6.70 18.92
CA GLY A 542 -13.53 6.75 18.00
C GLY A 542 -13.77 5.42 17.30
N THR A 543 -12.73 4.85 16.70
CA THR A 543 -12.82 3.59 15.95
C THR A 543 -13.25 2.42 16.81
N PHE A 544 -12.69 2.27 18.01
CA PHE A 544 -13.01 1.13 18.87
C PHE A 544 -14.39 1.31 19.50
N LYS A 545 -14.80 2.54 19.81
CA LYS A 545 -16.16 2.81 20.28
C LYS A 545 -17.21 2.39 19.24
N LEU A 546 -16.98 2.68 17.96
CA LEU A 546 -17.84 2.22 16.88
C LEU A 546 -17.89 0.69 16.76
N ILE A 547 -16.76 0.00 16.96
CA ILE A 547 -16.74 -1.49 16.98
C ILE A 547 -17.53 -2.04 18.17
N PHE A 548 -17.45 -1.39 19.33
CA PHE A 548 -18.22 -1.78 20.51
C PHE A 548 -19.72 -1.54 20.33
N GLU A 549 -20.11 -0.35 19.86
CA GLU A 549 -21.51 0.01 19.61
C GLU A 549 -22.11 -0.78 18.45
N GLY A 550 -21.32 -1.13 17.44
CA GLY A 550 -21.72 -1.96 16.30
C GLY A 550 -22.14 -3.38 16.68
N ARG A 551 -21.87 -3.84 17.91
CA ARG A 551 -22.42 -5.09 18.47
C ARG A 551 -23.93 -5.00 18.73
N ILE A 552 -24.45 -3.77 18.87
CA ILE A 552 -25.82 -3.49 19.29
C ILE A 552 -26.76 -3.40 18.07
N GLN A 553 -26.25 -3.46 16.83
CA GLN A 553 -27.07 -3.49 15.63
C GLN A 553 -26.90 -4.83 14.87
N PRO A 554 -28.00 -5.61 14.72
CA PRO A 554 -27.98 -6.93 14.09
C PRO A 554 -27.69 -6.91 12.59
#